data_AF-A0A392MX89-F1
#
_entry.id   AF-A0A392MX89-F1
#
_cell.length_a   1.000
_cell.length_b   1.000
_cell.length_c   1.000
_cell.angle_alpha   90.00
_cell.angle_beta   90.00
_cell.angle_gamma   90.00
#
_symmetry.space_group_name_H-M   'P 1'
#
loop_
_entity.id
_entity.type
_entity.pdbx_description
1 polymer ?
#
loop_
_entity_poly.entity_id
_entity_poly.type
_entity_poly.pdbx_seq_one_letter_code
_entity_poly.pdbx_strand_id
1 'polypeptide(L)'
;MLRKNTLNIEDSNGLPLIHLLLTTATSVDENNFDSSLENLTDLYQIVSLTGDSVQRVVAYFTDGLTAKLLTKKSPFYEMLMEEPTIDEEFLAFTDLYRVSPYYQFAHFTANQVILEAFEKEEEKNNRSIHVIDFDVSYGFQWPSLIQSLSEKATSGNKISLRITGFGKNLKELQETES
;
A
#
# COMPACT_ATOMS: atom_id res chain seq x y z
N MET A 1 19.28 -6.73 -48.20
CA MET A 1 17.87 -7.17 -48.19
C MET A 1 17.84 -8.58 -47.62
N LEU A 2 17.39 -8.73 -46.37
CA LEU A 2 16.82 -9.93 -45.77
C LEU A 2 16.46 -9.53 -44.33
N ARG A 3 15.20 -9.14 -44.14
CA ARG A 3 14.59 -8.87 -42.84
C ARG A 3 14.60 -10.18 -42.05
N LYS A 4 15.33 -10.23 -40.93
CA LYS A 4 15.04 -11.21 -39.88
C LYS A 4 13.84 -10.70 -39.11
N ASN A 5 12.79 -11.53 -39.11
CA ASN A 5 11.54 -11.30 -38.41
C ASN A 5 11.82 -11.09 -36.91
N THR A 6 11.55 -9.88 -36.44
CA THR A 6 11.26 -9.60 -35.04
C THR A 6 9.98 -10.35 -34.70
N LEU A 7 10.11 -11.50 -34.02
CA LEU A 7 8.97 -12.12 -33.36
C LEU A 7 8.66 -11.23 -32.16
N ASN A 8 7.45 -10.67 -32.13
CA ASN A 8 6.87 -10.04 -30.94
C ASN A 8 6.82 -11.07 -29.81
N ILE A 9 7.71 -10.95 -28.82
CA ILE A 9 7.75 -11.76 -27.60
C ILE A 9 7.34 -10.85 -26.43
N GLU A 10 6.15 -10.25 -26.48
CA GLU A 10 5.66 -9.39 -25.39
C GLU A 10 4.36 -9.88 -24.73
N ASP A 11 3.67 -10.89 -25.27
CA ASP A 11 2.32 -11.27 -24.76
C ASP A 11 2.20 -12.68 -24.15
N SER A 12 3.26 -13.49 -24.02
CA SER A 12 3.13 -14.89 -23.51
C SER A 12 4.08 -15.33 -22.39
N ASN A 13 4.92 -14.44 -21.83
CA ASN A 13 5.92 -14.85 -20.82
C ASN A 13 5.35 -14.97 -19.39
N GLY A 14 4.23 -14.29 -19.08
CA GLY A 14 3.66 -14.30 -17.72
C GLY A 14 2.81 -15.53 -17.39
N LEU A 15 2.12 -16.12 -18.37
CA LEU A 15 1.18 -17.22 -18.13
C LEU A 15 1.83 -18.47 -17.52
N PRO A 16 3.01 -18.94 -17.99
CA PRO A 16 3.69 -20.08 -17.35
C PRO A 16 4.08 -19.79 -15.90
N LEU A 17 4.53 -18.56 -15.63
CA LEU A 17 4.96 -18.13 -14.30
C LEU A 17 3.78 -18.06 -13.33
N ILE A 18 2.64 -17.53 -13.78
CA ILE A 18 1.39 -17.52 -13.01
C ILE A 18 0.90 -18.95 -12.76
N HIS A 19 0.97 -19.83 -13.76
CA HIS A 19 0.57 -21.23 -13.60
C HIS A 19 1.44 -21.95 -12.56
N LEU A 20 2.77 -21.76 -12.60
CA LEU A 20 3.67 -22.34 -11.60
C LEU A 20 3.37 -21.80 -10.20
N LEU A 21 3.14 -20.49 -10.07
CA LEU A 21 2.73 -19.89 -8.79
C LEU A 21 1.45 -20.53 -8.23
N LEU A 22 0.42 -20.71 -9.05
CA LEU A 22 -0.85 -21.32 -8.63
C LEU A 22 -0.69 -22.80 -8.25
N THR A 23 0.10 -23.55 -9.01
CA THR A 23 0.42 -24.96 -8.70
C THR A 23 1.19 -25.08 -7.39
N THR A 24 2.12 -24.15 -7.14
CA THR A 24 2.87 -24.05 -5.88
C THR A 24 1.93 -23.77 -4.72
N ALA A 25 1.06 -22.76 -4.85
CA ALA A 25 0.08 -22.41 -3.82
C ALA A 25 -0.85 -23.57 -3.48
N THR A 26 -1.30 -24.32 -4.49
CA THR A 26 -2.12 -25.53 -4.31
C THR A 26 -1.37 -26.61 -3.53
N SER A 27 -0.11 -26.88 -3.92
CA SER A 27 0.73 -27.86 -3.21
C SER A 27 0.96 -27.48 -1.74
N VAL A 28 1.17 -26.18 -1.48
CA VAL A 28 1.32 -25.64 -0.11
C VAL A 28 0.04 -25.82 0.70
N ASP A 29 -1.13 -25.58 0.11
CA ASP A 29 -2.43 -25.75 0.77
C ASP A 29 -2.73 -27.22 1.10
N GLU A 30 -2.38 -28.12 0.18
CA GLU A 30 -2.52 -29.57 0.33
C GLU A 30 -1.47 -30.20 1.27
N ASN A 31 -0.53 -29.40 1.79
CA ASN A 31 0.64 -29.88 2.58
C ASN A 31 1.50 -30.90 1.83
N ASN A 32 1.54 -30.83 0.50
CA ASN A 32 2.43 -31.64 -0.32
C ASN A 32 3.83 -31.02 -0.34
N PHE A 33 4.60 -31.27 0.71
CA PHE A 33 5.92 -30.66 0.92
C PHE A 33 6.91 -30.90 -0.22
N ASP A 34 6.93 -32.10 -0.80
CA ASP A 34 7.87 -32.45 -1.86
C ASP A 34 7.63 -31.57 -3.11
N SER A 35 6.39 -31.52 -3.59
CA SER A 35 6.01 -30.66 -4.73
C SER A 35 6.11 -29.17 -4.41
N SER A 36 5.78 -28.76 -3.18
CA SER A 36 5.95 -27.36 -2.77
C SER A 36 7.41 -26.92 -2.81
N LEU A 37 8.34 -27.73 -2.29
CA LEU A 37 9.75 -27.38 -2.25
C LEU A 37 10.38 -27.36 -3.66
N GLU A 38 10.00 -28.32 -4.52
CA GLU A 38 10.43 -28.36 -5.92
C GLU A 38 9.95 -27.10 -6.65
N ASN A 39 8.65 -26.81 -6.60
CA ASN A 39 8.09 -25.65 -7.31
C ASN A 39 8.64 -24.31 -6.79
N LEU A 40 8.85 -24.17 -5.48
CA LEU A 40 9.46 -22.96 -4.90
C LEU A 40 10.92 -22.80 -5.35
N THR A 41 11.67 -23.89 -5.46
CA THR A 41 13.04 -23.87 -5.98
C THR A 41 13.05 -23.38 -7.42
N ASP A 42 12.15 -23.88 -8.27
CA ASP A 42 12.00 -23.44 -9.65
C ASP A 42 11.59 -21.96 -9.74
N LEU A 43 10.65 -21.51 -8.90
CA LEU A 43 10.22 -20.12 -8.84
C LEU A 43 11.39 -19.18 -8.52
N TYR A 44 12.19 -19.48 -7.50
CA TYR A 44 13.35 -18.65 -7.14
C TYR A 44 14.41 -18.56 -8.25
N GLN A 45 14.47 -19.52 -9.17
CA GLN A 45 15.39 -19.46 -10.31
C GLN A 45 14.92 -18.55 -11.46
N ILE A 46 13.62 -18.27 -11.56
CA ILE A 46 13.03 -17.59 -12.73
C ILE A 46 12.41 -16.22 -12.41
N VAL A 47 12.06 -15.95 -11.15
CA VAL A 47 11.49 -14.66 -10.73
C VAL A 47 12.58 -13.59 -10.61
N SER A 48 12.19 -12.33 -10.77
CA SER A 48 13.10 -11.19 -10.65
C SER A 48 12.38 -9.97 -10.06
N LEU A 49 12.98 -9.37 -9.03
CA LEU A 49 12.50 -8.13 -8.41
C LEU A 49 12.70 -6.88 -9.30
N THR A 50 13.58 -6.95 -10.29
CA THR A 50 13.82 -5.87 -11.27
C THR A 50 13.27 -6.20 -12.66
N GLY A 51 12.56 -7.33 -12.78
CA GLY A 51 11.91 -7.78 -14.01
C GLY A 51 10.60 -7.05 -14.31
N ASP A 52 9.80 -7.64 -15.19
CA ASP A 52 8.46 -7.13 -15.52
C ASP A 52 7.48 -7.22 -14.33
N SER A 53 6.28 -6.66 -14.50
CA SER A 53 5.29 -6.61 -13.41
C SER A 53 4.87 -8.00 -12.91
N VAL A 54 4.78 -9.01 -13.79
CA VAL A 54 4.39 -10.38 -13.41
C VAL A 54 5.51 -11.04 -12.63
N GLN A 55 6.76 -10.88 -13.07
CA GLN A 55 7.92 -11.40 -12.35
C GLN A 55 8.03 -10.83 -10.93
N ARG A 56 7.80 -9.52 -10.77
CA ARG A 56 7.83 -8.88 -9.44
C ARG A 56 6.72 -9.37 -8.53
N VAL A 57 5.49 -9.48 -9.04
CA VAL A 57 4.37 -10.05 -8.28
C VAL A 57 4.70 -11.47 -7.83
N VAL A 58 5.14 -12.32 -8.76
CA VAL A 58 5.40 -13.72 -8.45
C VAL A 58 6.58 -13.88 -7.49
N ALA A 59 7.60 -13.02 -7.55
CA ALA A 59 8.68 -12.98 -6.56
C ALA A 59 8.15 -12.78 -5.13
N TYR A 60 7.36 -11.73 -4.89
CA TYR A 60 6.79 -11.46 -3.57
C TYR A 60 5.83 -12.56 -3.09
N PHE A 61 5.05 -13.16 -3.98
CA PHE A 61 4.22 -14.31 -3.62
C PHE A 61 5.03 -15.57 -3.33
N THR A 62 6.17 -15.77 -4.00
CA THR A 62 7.09 -16.88 -3.71
C THR A 62 7.66 -16.75 -2.30
N ASP A 63 8.04 -15.54 -1.88
CA ASP A 63 8.46 -15.27 -0.51
C ASP A 63 7.34 -15.55 0.51
N GLY A 64 6.11 -15.10 0.22
CA GLY A 64 4.96 -15.37 1.09
C GLY A 64 4.61 -16.85 1.24
N LEU A 65 4.66 -17.62 0.14
CA LEU A 65 4.45 -19.08 0.16
C LEU A 65 5.56 -19.81 0.91
N THR A 66 6.82 -19.39 0.71
CA THR A 66 7.97 -19.90 1.45
C THR A 66 7.83 -19.63 2.95
N ALA A 67 7.49 -18.40 3.34
CA ALA A 67 7.28 -18.02 4.74
C ALA A 67 6.17 -18.85 5.40
N LYS A 68 5.10 -19.22 4.66
CA LYS A 68 4.02 -20.10 5.15
C LYS A 68 4.50 -21.51 5.48
N LEU A 69 5.49 -22.04 4.76
CA LEU A 69 6.05 -23.39 5.01
C LEU A 69 7.11 -23.40 6.12
N LEU A 70 7.84 -22.31 6.27
CA LEU A 70 8.93 -22.23 7.23
C LEU A 70 8.41 -22.04 8.67
N THR A 71 9.17 -22.58 9.61
CA THR A 71 8.95 -22.25 11.03
C THR A 71 9.51 -20.86 11.34
N LYS A 72 8.92 -20.18 12.33
CA LYS A 72 9.41 -18.88 12.83
C LYS A 72 10.85 -18.89 13.36
N LYS A 73 11.45 -20.07 13.56
CA LYS A 73 12.84 -20.24 14.00
C LYS A 73 13.82 -20.41 12.83
N SER A 74 13.33 -20.45 11.59
CA SER A 74 14.17 -20.54 10.41
C SER A 74 14.87 -19.20 10.19
N PRO A 75 16.21 -19.15 10.05
CA PRO A 75 16.91 -17.92 9.67
C PRO A 75 16.40 -17.33 8.36
N PHE A 76 15.94 -18.18 7.43
CA PHE A 76 15.35 -17.72 6.18
C PHE A 76 13.96 -17.10 6.38
N TYR A 77 13.17 -17.60 7.33
CA TYR A 77 11.91 -16.96 7.71
C TYR A 77 12.17 -15.59 8.36
N GLU A 78 13.15 -15.50 9.25
CA GLU A 78 13.54 -14.24 9.88
C GLU A 78 13.96 -13.20 8.85
N MET A 79 14.73 -13.60 7.83
CA MET A 79 15.12 -12.72 6.73
C MET A 79 13.93 -12.28 5.86
N LEU A 80 13.00 -13.18 5.54
CA LEU A 80 11.82 -12.85 4.71
C LEU A 80 10.81 -11.96 5.43
N MET A 81 10.75 -12.05 6.76
CA MET A 81 9.81 -11.33 7.61
C MET A 81 10.48 -10.16 8.34
N GLU A 82 11.62 -9.70 7.85
CA GLU A 82 12.28 -8.50 8.37
C GLU A 82 11.36 -7.29 8.15
N GLU A 83 10.97 -6.65 9.26
CA GLU A 83 10.13 -5.47 9.22
C GLU A 83 10.95 -4.26 8.75
N PRO A 84 10.40 -3.39 7.88
CA PRO A 84 11.09 -2.18 7.45
C PRO A 84 11.33 -1.24 8.64
N THR A 85 12.38 -0.44 8.55
CA THR A 85 12.57 0.70 9.44
C THR A 85 11.48 1.76 9.22
N ILE A 86 11.28 2.63 10.20
CA ILE A 86 10.33 3.76 10.10
C ILE A 86 10.65 4.64 8.89
N ASP A 87 11.93 4.88 8.62
CA ASP A 87 12.38 5.71 7.50
C ASP A 87 12.10 5.04 6.15
N GLU A 88 12.30 3.72 6.05
CA GLU A 88 11.97 2.95 4.84
C GLU A 88 10.47 2.91 4.58
N GLU A 89 9.66 2.72 5.63
CA GLU A 89 8.19 2.76 5.52
C GLU A 89 7.71 4.14 5.06
N PHE A 90 8.24 5.21 5.64
CA PHE A 90 7.91 6.59 5.28
C PHE A 90 8.29 6.92 3.83
N LEU A 91 9.50 6.51 3.39
CA LEU A 91 9.95 6.70 2.02
C LEU A 91 9.08 5.93 1.03
N ALA A 92 8.77 4.66 1.32
CA ALA A 92 7.91 3.84 0.49
C ALA A 92 6.50 4.44 0.36
N PHE A 93 5.93 4.91 1.46
CA PHE A 93 4.63 5.59 1.46
C PHE A 93 4.67 6.88 0.63
N THR A 94 5.69 7.71 0.83
CA THR A 94 5.86 8.98 0.11
C THR A 94 6.03 8.76 -1.39
N ASP A 95 6.84 7.78 -1.79
CA ASP A 95 7.01 7.42 -3.19
C ASP A 95 5.70 6.91 -3.79
N LEU A 96 4.97 6.03 -3.10
CA LEU A 96 3.66 5.55 -3.55
C LEU A 96 2.67 6.69 -3.72
N TYR A 97 2.64 7.65 -2.78
CA TYR A 97 1.80 8.85 -2.87
C TYR A 97 2.16 9.74 -4.07
N ARG A 98 3.44 9.76 -4.48
CA ARG A 98 3.93 10.55 -5.62
C ARG A 98 3.65 9.88 -6.96
N VAL A 99 3.81 8.56 -7.04
CA VAL A 99 3.73 7.82 -8.33
C VAL A 99 2.34 7.25 -8.62
N SER A 100 1.46 7.15 -7.61
CA SER A 100 0.13 6.58 -7.73
C SER A 100 -0.94 7.55 -7.20
N PRO A 101 -2.07 7.72 -7.90
CA PRO A 101 -3.15 8.57 -7.44
C PRO A 101 -3.98 7.92 -6.34
N TYR A 102 -3.68 6.69 -5.92
CA TYR A 102 -4.55 5.89 -5.04
C TYR A 102 -4.92 6.62 -3.74
N TYR A 103 -3.91 7.05 -2.97
CA TYR A 103 -4.14 7.77 -1.72
C TYR A 103 -4.65 9.20 -1.94
N GLN A 104 -4.11 9.90 -2.94
CA GLN A 104 -4.56 11.26 -3.27
C GLN A 104 -6.04 11.30 -3.64
N PHE A 105 -6.51 10.32 -4.41
CA PHE A 105 -7.91 10.16 -4.78
C PHE A 105 -8.77 9.90 -3.55
N ALA A 106 -8.39 8.94 -2.70
CA ALA A 106 -9.12 8.62 -1.48
C ALA A 106 -9.22 9.85 -0.55
N HIS A 107 -8.10 10.53 -0.30
CA HIS A 107 -8.04 11.73 0.53
C HIS A 107 -8.88 12.87 -0.05
N PHE A 108 -8.76 13.14 -1.36
CA PHE A 108 -9.54 14.19 -2.01
C PHE A 108 -11.03 13.91 -1.90
N THR A 109 -11.48 12.71 -2.27
CA THR A 109 -12.90 12.34 -2.21
C THR A 109 -13.43 12.38 -0.78
N ALA A 110 -12.69 11.87 0.21
CA ALA A 110 -13.08 11.95 1.61
C ALA A 110 -13.20 13.40 2.08
N ASN A 111 -12.21 14.24 1.77
CA ASN A 111 -12.24 15.65 2.15
C ASN A 111 -13.39 16.42 1.48
N GLN A 112 -13.73 16.12 0.22
CA GLN A 112 -14.91 16.70 -0.43
C GLN A 112 -16.20 16.32 0.30
N VAL A 113 -16.38 15.04 0.63
CA VAL A 113 -17.56 14.59 1.37
C VAL A 113 -17.65 15.23 2.75
N ILE A 114 -16.52 15.37 3.45
CA ILE A 114 -16.45 16.05 4.75
C ILE A 114 -16.87 17.52 4.61
N LEU A 115 -16.34 18.24 3.61
CA LEU A 115 -16.68 19.65 3.36
C LEU A 115 -18.15 19.82 3.02
N GLU A 116 -18.70 18.97 2.15
CA GLU A 116 -20.12 19.01 1.81
C GLU A 116 -21.01 18.75 3.02
N ALA A 117 -20.64 17.78 3.88
CA ALA A 117 -21.39 17.48 5.09
C ALA A 117 -21.34 18.65 6.08
N PHE A 118 -20.18 19.31 6.21
CA PHE A 118 -20.03 20.52 6.99
C PHE A 118 -20.95 21.64 6.48
N GLU A 119 -20.98 21.90 5.17
CA GLU A 119 -21.84 22.94 4.59
C GLU A 119 -23.34 22.63 4.72
N LYS A 120 -23.74 21.37 4.51
CA LYS A 120 -25.14 20.94 4.63
C LYS A 120 -25.71 21.15 6.04
N GLU A 121 -24.86 21.17 7.07
CA GLU A 121 -25.25 21.38 8.47
C GLU A 121 -24.89 22.78 9.00
N GLU A 122 -24.70 23.78 8.12
CA GLU A 122 -24.29 25.14 8.51
C GLU A 122 -25.17 25.77 9.61
N GLU A 123 -26.48 25.49 9.61
CA GLU A 123 -27.41 26.00 10.63
C GLU A 123 -27.29 25.32 11.99
N LYS A 124 -26.68 24.13 12.07
CA LYS A 124 -26.64 23.29 13.29
C LYS A 124 -25.24 23.02 13.83
N ASN A 125 -24.23 23.05 12.98
CA ASN A 125 -22.87 22.63 13.33
C ASN A 125 -22.08 23.69 14.13
N ASN A 126 -22.64 24.89 14.33
CA ASN A 126 -21.97 26.01 15.02
C ASN A 126 -20.57 26.31 14.47
N ARG A 127 -20.35 26.11 13.17
CA ARG A 127 -19.06 26.28 12.48
C ARG A 127 -17.93 25.44 13.10
N SER A 128 -18.28 24.30 13.69
CA SER A 128 -17.34 23.36 14.29
C SER A 128 -17.42 22.02 13.58
N ILE A 129 -16.25 21.43 13.34
CA ILE A 129 -16.08 20.11 12.75
C ILE A 129 -15.10 19.30 13.61
N HIS A 130 -15.47 18.06 13.91
CA HIS A 130 -14.60 17.08 14.55
C HIS A 130 -14.43 15.87 13.64
N VAL A 131 -13.23 15.70 13.11
CA VAL A 131 -12.84 14.53 12.33
C VAL A 131 -12.22 13.49 13.24
N ILE A 132 -12.64 12.24 13.09
CA ILE A 132 -12.01 11.08 13.75
C ILE A 132 -11.36 10.26 12.65
N ASP A 133 -10.04 10.22 12.67
CA ASP A 133 -9.21 9.48 11.73
C ASP A 133 -8.69 8.22 12.41
N PHE A 134 -9.14 7.07 11.94
CA PHE A 134 -8.81 5.77 12.53
C PHE A 134 -7.40 5.27 12.16
N ASP A 135 -6.74 5.92 11.19
CA ASP A 135 -5.37 5.62 10.81
C ASP A 135 -4.71 6.87 10.21
N VAL A 136 -4.28 7.78 11.08
CA VAL A 136 -3.73 9.08 10.66
C VAL A 136 -2.43 8.94 9.88
N SER A 137 -1.72 7.82 10.08
CA SER A 137 -0.44 7.54 9.44
C SER A 137 0.46 8.78 9.49
N TYR A 138 0.90 9.29 8.33
CA TYR A 138 1.75 10.49 8.22
C TYR A 138 0.97 11.80 8.01
N GLY A 139 -0.36 11.80 8.13
CA GLY A 139 -1.21 13.00 8.12
C GLY A 139 -1.42 13.67 6.76
N PHE A 140 -1.02 13.05 5.64
CA PHE A 140 -1.03 13.68 4.30
C PHE A 140 -2.42 14.12 3.81
N GLN A 141 -3.49 13.56 4.37
CA GLN A 141 -4.87 13.92 4.02
C GLN A 141 -5.24 15.34 4.47
N TRP A 142 -4.87 15.71 5.70
CA TRP A 142 -5.49 16.81 6.43
C TRP A 142 -5.07 18.22 5.98
N PRO A 143 -3.85 18.49 5.49
CA PRO A 143 -3.46 19.81 5.00
C PRO A 143 -4.42 20.38 3.94
N SER A 144 -4.91 19.55 3.02
CA SER A 144 -5.85 19.99 1.98
C SER A 144 -7.23 20.37 2.56
N LEU A 145 -7.74 19.63 3.54
CA LEU A 145 -8.98 19.97 4.24
C LEU A 145 -8.82 21.28 5.04
N ILE A 146 -7.71 21.43 5.76
CA ILE A 146 -7.39 22.63 6.53
C ILE A 146 -7.35 23.86 5.62
N GLN A 147 -6.72 23.73 4.44
CA GLN A 147 -6.69 24.80 3.45
C GLN A 147 -8.12 25.15 2.97
N SER A 148 -8.92 24.17 2.55
CA SER A 148 -10.29 24.43 2.07
C SER A 148 -11.19 25.05 3.14
N LEU A 149 -11.06 24.64 4.41
CA LEU A 149 -11.79 25.27 5.52
C LEU A 149 -11.29 26.70 5.77
N SER A 150 -9.98 26.93 5.67
CA SER A 150 -9.39 28.26 5.85
C SER A 150 -9.87 29.26 4.79
N GLU A 151 -9.99 28.82 3.53
CA GLU A 151 -10.53 29.62 2.42
C GLU A 151 -12.01 30.00 2.63
N LYS A 152 -12.76 29.21 3.40
CA LYS A 152 -14.16 29.47 3.78
C LYS A 152 -14.32 30.24 5.09
N ALA A 153 -13.23 30.45 5.83
CA ALA A 153 -13.25 31.24 7.06
C ALA A 153 -13.10 32.73 6.75
N THR A 154 -13.79 33.57 7.52
CA THR A 154 -13.63 35.04 7.44
C THR A 154 -13.33 35.61 8.83
N SER A 155 -12.85 36.85 8.89
CA SER A 155 -12.47 37.50 10.17
C SER A 155 -13.60 37.53 11.22
N GLY A 156 -14.86 37.48 10.79
CA GLY A 156 -16.03 37.42 11.66
C GLY A 156 -16.69 36.03 11.77
N ASN A 157 -16.22 35.04 11.01
CA ASN A 157 -16.85 33.72 10.93
C ASN A 157 -15.79 32.61 10.91
N LYS A 158 -15.16 32.37 12.07
CA LYS A 158 -14.11 31.36 12.24
C LYS A 158 -14.69 29.95 12.17
N ILE A 159 -13.90 29.01 11.68
CA ILE A 159 -14.20 27.57 11.69
C ILE A 159 -13.32 26.91 12.76
N SER A 160 -13.93 26.09 13.62
CA SER A 160 -13.22 25.27 14.59
C SER A 160 -13.06 23.85 14.04
N LEU A 161 -11.82 23.44 13.79
CA LEU A 161 -11.48 22.07 13.39
C LEU A 161 -10.80 21.35 14.55
N ARG A 162 -11.31 20.17 14.89
CA ARG A 162 -10.64 19.19 15.74
C ARG A 162 -10.39 17.92 14.92
N ILE A 163 -9.19 17.37 15.00
CA ILE A 163 -8.86 16.06 14.43
C ILE A 163 -8.42 15.16 15.59
N THR A 164 -9.02 13.98 15.68
CA THR A 164 -8.55 12.91 16.57
C THR A 164 -7.98 11.81 15.69
N GLY A 165 -6.66 11.67 15.67
CA GLY A 165 -5.96 10.64 14.92
C GLY A 165 -5.58 9.43 15.78
N PHE A 166 -5.75 8.24 15.23
CA PHE A 166 -5.21 6.98 15.76
C PHE A 166 -4.01 6.54 14.91
N GLY A 167 -3.00 5.94 15.53
CA GLY A 167 -1.77 5.49 14.87
C GLY A 167 -1.14 4.31 15.62
N LYS A 168 -0.07 3.73 15.09
CA LYS A 168 0.51 2.49 15.64
C LYS A 168 1.15 2.72 17.00
N ASN A 169 1.76 3.90 17.19
CA ASN A 169 2.44 4.26 18.44
C ASN A 169 2.48 5.79 18.64
N LEU A 170 2.83 6.21 19.86
CA LEU A 170 2.85 7.63 20.23
C LEU A 170 3.87 8.46 19.43
N LYS A 171 5.00 7.87 19.05
CA LYS A 171 6.07 8.58 18.33
C LYS A 171 5.60 9.01 16.93
N GLU A 172 4.96 8.09 16.20
CA GLU A 172 4.35 8.37 14.89
C GLU A 172 3.30 9.50 14.99
N LEU A 173 2.46 9.48 16.03
CA LEU A 173 1.46 10.51 16.25
C LEU A 173 2.09 11.89 16.54
N GLN A 174 3.19 11.93 17.30
CA GLN A 174 3.90 13.18 17.60
C GLN A 174 4.59 13.78 16.37
N GLU A 175 5.14 12.93 15.50
CA GLU A 175 5.75 13.35 14.23
C GLU A 175 4.69 13.92 13.28
N THR A 176 3.46 13.40 13.31
CA THR A 176 2.34 13.85 12.47
C THR A 176 1.71 15.16 12.96
N GLU A 177 1.78 15.45 14.26
CA GLU A 177 1.29 16.71 14.85
C GLU A 177 2.19 17.92 14.52
N SER A 178 3.49 17.68 14.32
CA SER A 178 4.54 18.71 14.24
C SER A 178 4.59 19.45 12.90
#